data_AF-A0A1G5FPG2-F1
#
_entry.id   AF-A0A1G5FPG2-F1
#
_cell.length_a   1.000
_cell.length_b   1.000
_cell.length_c   1.000
_cell.angle_alpha   90.00
_cell.angle_beta   90.00
_cell.angle_gamma   90.00
#
_symmetry.space_group_name_H-M   'P 1'
#
loop_
_entity.id
_entity.type
_entity.pdbx_description
1 polymer ?
#
loop_
_entity_poly.entity_id
_entity_poly.type
_entity_poly.pdbx_seq_one_letter_code
_entity_poly.pdbx_strand_id
1 'polypeptide(L)'
;MSTQPVLTGDLNFIDLADLLQLLNADGKSGVVKLSSRYVETPGVIHVLDGNPINAFCNGKEGEDALYTLFGWGEGGFEFSLDEFPHDRVIQKTAMAIILDALKLVDEGEIEKVGPVQYTGDKMRDESGRIHLPVVRGPAFSDYMYLADEEAFRAGDRIIEQGRHGNWIWVVLEGVVKIVKSTPKGDVVVSRVGSGAFVGNLSSLTRPDHPRSASAIAEGEVLLGVIDTRHLTSDLAGLSDAFLQLVRGLEHRLAMISDRAVALKYSGAPVSDLPREVKPVIRQGDHVTKLFSVEAGQAHLVQDTGGKRVFLGTMGPGDFIGRLPMFKHVHEPEMASVFASPDLKLSILDTDVLMAEYDKAPNLIKNMIEYTSVCVSLITDLASRNIL
;
A
#
# COMPACT_ATOMS: atom_id res chain seq x y z
N MET A 1 -21.72 -18.61 20.76
CA MET A 1 -22.41 -18.66 19.46
C MET A 1 -22.49 -17.23 18.98
N SER A 2 -21.74 -16.84 17.94
CA SER A 2 -21.81 -15.47 17.42
C SER A 2 -23.14 -15.32 16.68
N THR A 3 -23.93 -14.32 17.07
CA THR A 3 -25.16 -13.94 16.37
C THR A 3 -24.80 -13.24 15.06
N GLN A 4 -25.69 -13.36 14.05
CA GLN A 4 -25.47 -12.65 12.79
C GLN A 4 -25.37 -11.14 13.03
N PRO A 5 -24.44 -10.44 12.34
CA PRO A 5 -24.34 -9.00 12.46
C PRO A 5 -25.64 -8.33 12.00
N VAL A 6 -26.11 -7.37 12.79
CA VAL A 6 -27.35 -6.61 12.52
C VAL A 6 -27.09 -5.34 11.71
N LEU A 7 -25.83 -4.90 11.65
CA LEU A 7 -25.38 -3.81 10.80
C LEU A 7 -23.95 -4.13 10.32
N THR A 8 -23.70 -3.96 9.02
CA THR A 8 -22.37 -4.12 8.41
C THR A 8 -22.13 -2.98 7.42
N GLY A 9 -20.87 -2.61 7.21
CA GLY A 9 -20.53 -1.54 6.28
C GLY A 9 -19.03 -1.35 6.10
N ASP A 10 -18.67 -0.33 5.32
CA ASP A 10 -17.29 0.04 5.00
C ASP A 10 -16.91 1.33 5.71
N LEU A 11 -15.75 1.36 6.36
CA LEU A 11 -15.20 2.52 7.07
C LEU A 11 -14.90 3.70 6.14
N ASN A 12 -14.76 3.46 4.83
CA ASN A 12 -14.66 4.52 3.82
C ASN A 12 -15.97 5.28 3.61
N PHE A 13 -17.11 4.66 3.94
CA PHE A 13 -18.43 5.25 3.76
C PHE A 13 -18.96 5.85 5.06
N ILE A 14 -18.77 5.14 6.18
CA ILE A 14 -19.10 5.61 7.54
C ILE A 14 -17.86 5.35 8.39
N ASP A 15 -17.16 6.41 8.79
CA ASP A 15 -15.98 6.27 9.63
C ASP A 15 -16.34 5.82 11.06
N LEU A 16 -15.31 5.49 11.86
CA LEU A 16 -15.54 5.01 13.22
C LEU A 16 -16.20 6.07 14.12
N ALA A 17 -15.93 7.35 13.89
CA ALA A 17 -16.53 8.42 14.68
C ALA A 17 -18.04 8.47 14.41
N ASP A 18 -18.45 8.49 13.15
CA ASP A 18 -19.84 8.49 12.73
C ASP A 18 -20.59 7.23 13.17
N LEU A 19 -19.94 6.06 13.09
CA LEU A 19 -20.49 4.80 13.59
C LEU A 19 -20.77 4.87 15.09
N LEU A 20 -19.81 5.35 15.90
CA LEU A 20 -20.00 5.48 17.34
C LEU A 20 -21.03 6.55 17.69
N GLN A 21 -21.13 7.64 16.93
CA GLN A 21 -22.18 8.65 17.09
C GLN A 21 -23.57 8.05 16.84
N LEU A 22 -23.72 7.25 15.77
CA LEU A 22 -24.96 6.56 15.45
C LEU A 22 -25.39 5.62 16.59
N LEU A 23 -24.47 4.80 17.11
CA LEU A 23 -24.75 3.89 18.23
C LEU A 23 -25.07 4.65 19.51
N ASN A 24 -24.41 5.80 19.75
CA ASN A 24 -24.64 6.66 20.90
C ASN A 24 -26.02 7.32 20.89
N ALA A 25 -26.43 7.89 19.75
CA ALA A 25 -27.71 8.57 19.60
C ALA A 25 -28.90 7.63 19.87
N ASP A 26 -28.76 6.36 19.52
CA ASP A 26 -29.79 5.34 19.65
C ASP A 26 -29.69 4.47 20.92
N GLY A 27 -28.71 4.73 21.79
CA GLY A 27 -28.47 3.95 23.02
C GLY A 27 -28.19 2.47 22.77
N LYS A 28 -27.57 2.11 21.63
CA LYS A 28 -27.37 0.69 21.26
C LYS A 28 -26.31 0.03 22.14
N SER A 29 -26.54 -1.23 22.48
CA SER A 29 -25.56 -2.08 23.16
C SER A 29 -25.21 -3.28 22.29
N GLY A 30 -23.94 -3.65 22.23
CA GLY A 30 -23.46 -4.71 21.35
C GLY A 30 -21.95 -4.68 21.16
N VAL A 31 -21.48 -5.52 20.25
CA VAL A 31 -20.07 -5.62 19.88
C VAL A 31 -19.88 -5.08 18.47
N VAL A 32 -19.01 -4.08 18.34
CA VAL A 32 -18.49 -3.63 17.05
C VAL A 32 -17.20 -4.39 16.78
N LYS A 33 -17.14 -5.12 15.68
CA LYS A 33 -15.90 -5.68 15.15
C LYS A 33 -15.45 -4.83 13.97
N LEU A 34 -14.22 -4.37 14.02
CA LEU A 34 -13.56 -3.69 12.92
C LEU A 34 -12.56 -4.65 12.29
N SER A 35 -12.60 -4.74 10.98
CA SER A 35 -11.66 -5.51 10.18
C SER A 35 -10.98 -4.57 9.23
N SER A 36 -9.67 -4.71 9.07
CA SER A 36 -8.95 -4.01 8.03
C SER A 36 -8.08 -5.01 7.32
N ARG A 37 -7.99 -4.90 6.00
CA ARG A 37 -7.14 -5.79 5.20
C ARG A 37 -5.66 -5.63 5.57
N TYR A 38 -5.27 -4.51 6.18
CA TYR A 38 -3.88 -4.20 6.53
C TYR A 38 -3.46 -4.67 7.94
N VAL A 39 -4.35 -5.33 8.69
CA VAL A 39 -4.10 -5.74 10.09
C VAL A 39 -4.55 -7.19 10.29
N GLU A 40 -3.72 -7.99 10.95
CA GLU A 40 -3.95 -9.43 11.12
C GLU A 40 -5.11 -9.74 12.07
N THR A 41 -5.25 -8.96 13.16
CA THR A 41 -6.30 -9.16 14.15
C THR A 41 -7.38 -8.09 14.02
N PRO A 42 -8.68 -8.48 13.99
CA PRO A 42 -9.76 -7.51 14.01
C PRO A 42 -9.76 -6.72 15.33
N GLY A 43 -10.10 -5.44 15.23
CA GLY A 43 -10.43 -4.62 16.38
C GLY A 43 -11.79 -4.98 16.94
N VAL A 44 -11.97 -4.88 18.25
CA VAL A 44 -13.24 -5.13 18.92
C VAL A 44 -13.57 -3.97 19.85
N ILE A 45 -14.81 -3.49 19.83
CA ILE A 45 -15.32 -2.48 20.75
C ILE A 45 -16.58 -3.02 21.40
N HIS A 46 -16.61 -3.03 22.72
CA HIS A 46 -17.80 -3.32 23.50
C HIS A 46 -18.54 -2.01 23.78
N VAL A 47 -19.80 -1.93 23.35
CA VAL A 47 -20.64 -0.74 23.48
C VAL A 47 -21.81 -1.08 24.39
N LEU A 48 -22.04 -0.26 25.42
CA LEU A 48 -23.14 -0.39 26.36
C LEU A 48 -23.87 0.95 26.49
N ASP A 49 -25.17 0.92 26.26
CA ASP A 49 -26.05 2.10 26.25
C ASP A 49 -25.47 3.23 25.40
N GLY A 50 -25.06 2.87 24.18
CA GLY A 50 -24.46 3.78 23.20
C GLY A 50 -23.05 4.27 23.53
N ASN A 51 -22.45 3.83 24.63
CA ASN A 51 -21.11 4.28 25.04
C ASN A 51 -20.10 3.13 24.95
N PRO A 52 -18.89 3.36 24.40
CA PRO A 52 -17.83 2.38 24.43
C PRO A 52 -17.39 2.15 25.89
N ILE A 53 -17.37 0.90 26.33
CA ILE A 53 -16.96 0.53 27.69
C ILE A 53 -15.63 -0.22 27.73
N ASN A 54 -15.24 -0.84 26.61
CA ASN A 54 -13.96 -1.47 26.43
C ASN A 54 -13.64 -1.60 24.94
N ALA A 55 -12.37 -1.75 24.59
CA ALA A 55 -11.93 -2.02 23.23
C ALA A 55 -10.66 -2.87 23.24
N PHE A 56 -10.42 -3.60 22.16
CA PHE A 56 -9.27 -4.48 21.98
C PHE A 56 -8.69 -4.29 20.58
N CYS A 57 -7.39 -4.06 20.50
CA CYS A 57 -6.68 -3.89 19.23
C CYS A 57 -5.19 -4.16 19.41
N ASN A 58 -4.59 -5.03 18.59
CA ASN A 58 -3.15 -5.32 18.57
C ASN A 58 -2.55 -5.61 19.97
N GLY A 59 -3.25 -6.40 20.79
CA GLY A 59 -2.81 -6.74 22.15
C GLY A 59 -3.00 -5.64 23.20
N LYS A 60 -3.56 -4.48 22.83
CA LYS A 60 -3.97 -3.42 23.77
C LYS A 60 -5.44 -3.58 24.18
N GLU A 61 -5.79 -2.99 25.32
CA GLU A 61 -7.15 -2.93 25.87
C GLU A 61 -7.52 -1.49 26.29
N GLY A 62 -8.81 -1.17 26.33
CA GLY A 62 -9.33 0.09 26.89
C GLY A 62 -9.21 1.30 25.95
N GLU A 63 -8.98 2.49 26.52
CA GLU A 63 -8.95 3.75 25.76
C GLU A 63 -7.84 3.74 24.70
N ASP A 64 -6.64 3.24 25.03
CA ASP A 64 -5.52 3.16 24.09
C ASP A 64 -5.83 2.26 22.88
N ALA A 65 -6.53 1.15 23.11
CA ALA A 65 -7.00 0.29 22.04
C ALA A 65 -8.04 1.00 21.18
N LEU A 66 -9.00 1.68 21.80
CA LEU A 66 -10.04 2.42 21.10
C LEU A 66 -9.47 3.55 20.26
N TYR A 67 -8.55 4.34 20.79
CA TYR A 67 -7.86 5.40 20.06
C TYR A 67 -7.08 4.86 18.86
N THR A 68 -6.40 3.71 19.02
CA THR A 68 -5.71 3.05 17.89
C THR A 68 -6.67 2.73 16.73
N LEU A 69 -7.92 2.35 17.04
CA LEU A 69 -8.93 2.03 16.01
C LEU A 69 -9.42 3.25 15.22
N PHE A 70 -9.36 4.47 15.77
CA PHE A 70 -9.66 5.70 15.01
C PHE A 70 -8.64 5.98 13.90
N GLY A 71 -7.45 5.35 13.98
CA GLY A 71 -6.48 5.38 12.90
C GLY A 71 -6.90 4.57 11.66
N TRP A 72 -7.90 3.69 11.78
CA TRP A 72 -8.31 2.79 10.69
C TRP A 72 -9.25 3.54 9.74
N GLY A 73 -8.68 4.20 8.73
CA GLY A 73 -9.46 4.94 7.73
C GLY A 73 -10.12 4.06 6.66
N GLU A 74 -9.67 2.80 6.53
CA GLU A 74 -10.18 1.83 5.57
C GLU A 74 -10.40 0.47 6.24
N GLY A 75 -11.52 -0.19 5.94
CA GLY A 75 -11.86 -1.49 6.51
C GLY A 75 -13.36 -1.78 6.49
N GLY A 76 -13.74 -2.97 6.95
CA GLY A 76 -15.13 -3.34 7.19
C GLY A 76 -15.48 -3.24 8.67
N PHE A 77 -16.70 -2.85 8.98
CA PHE A 77 -17.24 -2.95 10.34
C PHE A 77 -18.45 -3.87 10.37
N GLU A 78 -18.61 -4.56 11.50
CA GLU A 78 -19.77 -5.39 11.82
C GLU A 78 -20.24 -5.03 13.23
N PHE A 79 -21.52 -4.75 13.39
CA PHE A 79 -22.15 -4.59 14.70
C PHE A 79 -23.11 -5.76 14.95
N SER A 80 -22.94 -6.39 16.11
CA SER A 80 -23.70 -7.56 16.54
C SER A 80 -24.27 -7.33 17.94
N LEU A 81 -25.39 -7.99 18.24
CA LEU A 81 -26.01 -7.96 19.57
C LEU A 81 -25.47 -9.08 20.47
N ASP A 82 -24.22 -9.49 20.24
CA ASP A 82 -23.54 -10.52 21.02
C ASP A 82 -23.44 -10.10 22.49
N GLU A 83 -23.55 -11.06 23.42
CA GLU A 83 -23.25 -10.83 24.84
C GLU A 83 -21.73 -10.68 25.03
N PHE A 84 -21.34 -9.72 25.87
CA PHE A 84 -19.95 -9.44 26.20
C PHE A 84 -19.79 -9.13 27.70
N PRO A 85 -18.58 -9.30 28.28
CA PRO A 85 -18.30 -8.86 29.64
C PRO A 85 -18.56 -7.36 29.78
N HIS A 86 -19.36 -6.97 30.78
CA HIS A 86 -19.72 -5.57 31.05
C HIS A 86 -18.64 -4.85 31.88
N ASP A 87 -17.39 -5.31 31.78
CA ASP A 87 -16.26 -4.70 32.47
C ASP A 87 -15.99 -3.32 31.85
N ARG A 88 -16.29 -2.27 32.63
CA ARG A 88 -16.10 -0.89 32.20
C ARG A 88 -14.66 -0.46 32.46
N VAL A 89 -13.83 -0.59 31.42
CA VAL A 89 -12.45 -0.10 31.40
C VAL A 89 -12.40 1.37 30.97
N ILE A 90 -13.23 1.73 29.99
CA ILE A 90 -13.35 3.10 29.45
C ILE A 90 -14.38 3.89 30.27
N GLN A 91 -13.93 4.99 30.87
CA GLN A 91 -14.78 5.83 31.74
C GLN A 91 -15.37 7.04 31.01
N LYS A 92 -14.73 7.46 29.92
CA LYS A 92 -15.17 8.61 29.12
C LYS A 92 -16.45 8.31 28.34
N THR A 93 -17.22 9.36 28.04
CA THR A 93 -18.38 9.26 27.16
C THR A 93 -17.94 9.09 25.71
N ALA A 94 -18.82 8.55 24.85
CA ALA A 94 -18.54 8.40 23.43
C ALA A 94 -18.04 9.70 22.78
N MET A 95 -18.68 10.83 23.11
CA MET A 95 -18.32 12.13 22.51
C MET A 95 -16.98 12.66 23.00
N ALA A 96 -16.62 12.42 24.27
CA ALA A 96 -15.30 12.77 24.78
C ALA A 96 -14.20 11.92 24.11
N ILE A 97 -14.46 10.62 23.92
CA ILE A 97 -13.54 9.73 23.19
C ILE A 97 -13.38 10.19 21.74
N ILE A 98 -14.46 10.48 21.03
CA ILE A 98 -14.41 10.88 19.62
C ILE A 98 -13.59 12.16 19.47
N LEU A 99 -13.84 13.18 20.29
CA LEU A 99 -13.10 14.45 20.22
C LEU A 99 -11.61 14.26 20.54
N ASP A 100 -11.29 13.52 21.60
CA ASP A 100 -9.90 13.21 21.96
C ASP A 100 -9.21 12.43 20.83
N ALA A 101 -9.87 11.41 20.27
CA ALA A 101 -9.31 10.57 19.21
C ALA A 101 -9.07 11.36 17.92
N LEU A 102 -10.05 12.16 17.46
CA LEU A 102 -9.89 12.98 16.26
C LEU A 102 -8.75 13.99 16.43
N LYS A 103 -8.63 14.60 17.61
CA LYS A 103 -7.51 15.47 17.93
C LYS A 103 -6.16 14.74 17.85
N LEU A 104 -6.06 13.56 18.47
CA LEU A 104 -4.85 12.73 18.43
C LEU A 104 -4.49 12.27 17.00
N VAL A 105 -5.50 12.02 16.16
CA VAL A 105 -5.30 11.71 14.73
C VAL A 105 -4.76 12.93 13.98
N ASP A 106 -5.31 14.12 14.21
CA ASP A 106 -4.87 15.37 13.56
C ASP A 106 -3.47 15.81 14.01
N GLU A 107 -3.14 15.58 15.29
CA GLU A 107 -1.78 15.79 15.85
C GLU A 107 -0.79 14.69 15.41
N GLY A 108 -1.28 13.63 14.76
CA GLY A 108 -0.49 12.52 14.23
C GLY A 108 0.05 11.58 15.31
N GLU A 109 -0.52 11.59 16.52
CA GLU A 109 -0.15 10.71 17.63
C GLU A 109 -0.72 9.29 17.46
N ILE A 110 -1.86 9.15 16.77
CA ILE A 110 -2.42 7.86 16.36
C ILE A 110 -1.89 7.48 14.97
N GLU A 111 -1.35 6.27 14.84
CA GLU A 111 -0.91 5.72 13.56
C GLU A 111 -2.14 5.43 12.67
N LYS A 112 -2.16 6.01 11.46
CA LYS A 112 -3.21 5.73 10.48
C LYS A 112 -2.94 4.40 9.79
N VAL A 113 -3.90 3.49 9.90
CA VAL A 113 -3.89 2.20 9.22
C VAL A 113 -4.55 2.38 7.86
N GLY A 114 -3.78 2.11 6.81
CA GLY A 114 -4.20 2.22 5.43
C GLY A 114 -3.08 1.77 4.49
N PRO A 115 -3.28 1.87 3.17
CA PRO A 115 -2.29 1.46 2.18
C PRO A 115 -0.98 2.26 2.33
N VAL A 116 -1.06 3.56 2.63
CA VAL A 116 0.11 4.44 2.88
C VAL A 116 -0.32 5.67 3.70
N GLN A 117 0.28 5.93 4.87
CA GLN A 117 0.58 7.30 5.36
C GLN A 117 1.77 7.29 6.34
N TYR A 118 2.87 7.93 5.97
CA TYR A 118 3.90 8.34 6.94
C TYR A 118 4.36 9.76 6.63
N THR A 119 4.23 10.66 7.61
CA THR A 119 4.80 11.99 7.54
C THR A 119 6.31 11.89 7.79
N GLY A 120 7.11 12.35 6.83
CA GLY A 120 8.58 12.19 6.83
C GLY A 120 9.33 12.73 8.06
N ASP A 121 8.70 13.52 8.92
CA ASP A 121 9.31 14.04 10.16
C ASP A 121 9.50 12.97 11.24
N LYS A 122 8.76 11.85 11.19
CA LYS A 122 8.88 10.75 12.19
C LYS A 122 9.81 9.60 11.77
N MET A 123 10.49 9.71 10.61
CA MET A 123 11.34 8.63 10.08
C MET A 123 12.78 8.65 10.58
N ARG A 124 13.18 9.63 11.41
CA ARG A 124 14.53 9.69 11.97
C ARG A 124 14.46 9.45 13.47
N ASP A 125 15.23 8.48 13.96
CA ASP A 125 15.43 8.34 15.40
C ASP A 125 16.24 9.52 15.96
N GLU A 126 16.36 9.62 17.29
CA GLU A 126 17.14 10.68 17.97
C GLU A 126 18.63 10.68 17.55
N SER A 127 19.11 9.60 16.93
CA SER A 127 20.45 9.44 16.38
C SER A 127 20.56 9.84 14.89
N GLY A 128 19.45 10.28 14.28
CA GLY A 128 19.36 10.69 12.87
C GLY A 128 19.28 9.54 11.87
N ARG A 129 19.14 8.28 12.32
CA ARG A 129 19.01 7.11 11.46
C ARG A 129 17.61 7.02 10.89
N ILE A 130 17.52 6.73 9.60
CA ILE A 130 16.25 6.56 8.90
C ILE A 130 15.66 5.20 9.29
N HIS A 131 14.50 5.20 9.94
CA HIS A 131 13.70 4.02 10.20
C HIS A 131 12.58 3.94 9.15
N LEU A 132 12.81 3.11 8.12
CA LEU A 132 11.79 2.87 7.09
C LEU A 132 10.59 2.10 7.69
N PRO A 133 9.36 2.46 7.30
CA PRO A 133 8.17 1.74 7.72
C PRO A 133 8.13 0.33 7.10
N VAL A 134 7.36 -0.55 7.72
CA VAL A 134 7.11 -1.90 7.21
C VAL A 134 5.82 -1.89 6.40
N VAL A 135 5.93 -2.07 5.09
CA VAL A 135 4.79 -2.21 4.18
C VAL A 135 4.16 -3.58 4.36
N ARG A 136 2.87 -3.61 4.66
CA ARG A 136 2.08 -4.86 4.76
C ARG A 136 1.09 -4.92 3.62
N GLY A 137 0.83 -6.14 3.16
CA GLY A 137 -0.23 -6.37 2.17
C GLY A 137 -1.54 -6.73 2.86
N PRO A 138 -2.59 -6.98 2.07
CA PRO A 138 -3.83 -7.57 2.56
C PRO A 138 -3.57 -8.88 3.31
N ALA A 139 -4.37 -9.18 4.34
CA ALA A 139 -4.34 -10.46 5.03
C ALA A 139 -4.42 -11.62 4.03
N PHE A 140 -3.38 -12.45 4.01
CA PHE A 140 -3.27 -13.52 3.03
C PHE A 140 -4.24 -14.67 3.37
N SER A 141 -5.21 -14.91 2.48
CA SER A 141 -6.21 -15.98 2.63
C SER A 141 -6.19 -16.99 1.47
N ASP A 142 -5.40 -16.73 0.44
CA ASP A 142 -5.32 -17.51 -0.79
C ASP A 142 -4.32 -18.69 -0.68
N TYR A 143 -4.39 -19.47 0.41
CA TYR A 143 -3.45 -20.59 0.69
C TYR A 143 -3.40 -21.67 -0.41
N MET A 144 -4.45 -21.77 -1.23
CA MET A 144 -4.48 -22.68 -2.40
C MET A 144 -3.43 -22.33 -3.46
N TYR A 145 -2.87 -21.12 -3.42
CA TYR A 145 -1.78 -20.70 -4.30
C TYR A 145 -0.40 -20.98 -3.73
N LEU A 146 -0.27 -21.55 -2.52
CA LEU A 146 1.01 -21.94 -1.96
C LEU A 146 1.46 -23.29 -2.51
N ALA A 147 2.69 -23.33 -3.00
CA ALA A 147 3.40 -24.55 -3.37
C ALA A 147 4.19 -25.13 -2.18
N ASP A 148 4.74 -24.25 -1.33
CA ASP A 148 5.55 -24.63 -0.16
C ASP A 148 5.62 -23.47 0.85
N GLU A 149 6.16 -23.75 2.05
CA GLU A 149 6.51 -22.75 3.06
C GLU A 149 8.00 -22.84 3.42
N GLU A 150 8.68 -21.70 3.42
CA GLU A 150 10.12 -21.60 3.67
C GLU A 150 10.40 -20.67 4.84
N ALA A 151 11.15 -21.18 5.82
CA ALA A 151 11.58 -20.41 6.99
C ALA A 151 13.01 -19.89 6.80
N PHE A 152 13.21 -18.61 7.11
CA PHE A 152 14.48 -17.90 7.01
C PHE A 152 14.87 -17.28 8.34
N ARG A 153 16.18 -17.21 8.60
CA ARG A 153 16.77 -16.57 9.76
C ARG A 153 17.26 -15.17 9.43
N ALA A 154 17.51 -14.38 10.47
CA ALA A 154 18.03 -13.03 10.32
C ALA A 154 19.32 -13.00 9.46
N GLY A 155 19.31 -12.21 8.40
CA GLY A 155 20.43 -12.06 7.47
C GLY A 155 20.42 -13.01 6.27
N ASP A 156 19.52 -14.01 6.23
CA ASP A 156 19.41 -14.89 5.08
C ASP A 156 18.96 -14.12 3.84
N ARG A 157 19.59 -14.43 2.69
CA ARG A 157 19.22 -13.86 1.39
C ARG A 157 18.19 -14.75 0.71
N ILE A 158 17.00 -14.19 0.51
CA ILE A 158 15.87 -14.83 -0.18
C ILE A 158 16.00 -14.60 -1.69
N ILE A 159 16.28 -13.36 -2.10
CA ILE A 159 16.51 -12.97 -3.50
C ILE A 159 17.84 -12.24 -3.61
N GLU A 160 18.57 -12.48 -4.71
CA GLU A 160 19.79 -11.76 -5.06
C GLU A 160 19.57 -10.90 -6.32
N GLN A 161 19.87 -9.61 -6.20
CA GLN A 161 19.81 -8.67 -7.31
C GLN A 161 20.67 -9.13 -8.49
N GLY A 162 20.19 -8.92 -9.72
CA GLY A 162 20.89 -9.29 -10.95
C GLY A 162 20.77 -10.76 -11.33
N ARG A 163 20.33 -11.64 -10.42
CA ARG A 163 20.06 -13.04 -10.75
C ARG A 163 18.72 -13.20 -11.46
N HIS A 164 18.56 -14.30 -12.17
CA HIS A 164 17.30 -14.69 -12.80
C HIS A 164 16.55 -15.63 -11.86
N GLY A 165 15.23 -15.52 -11.85
CA GLY A 165 14.35 -16.39 -11.08
C GLY A 165 12.89 -16.00 -11.29
N ASN A 166 12.01 -17.00 -11.29
CA ASN A 166 10.57 -16.86 -11.49
C ASN A 166 9.76 -17.04 -10.21
N TRP A 167 10.40 -17.42 -9.10
CA TRP A 167 9.75 -17.62 -7.81
C TRP A 167 9.15 -16.33 -7.27
N ILE A 168 7.98 -16.43 -6.66
CA ILE A 168 7.31 -15.33 -5.99
C ILE A 168 6.94 -15.86 -4.62
N TRP A 169 7.16 -15.04 -3.61
CA TRP A 169 6.81 -15.36 -2.24
C TRP A 169 5.79 -14.36 -1.71
N VAL A 170 4.98 -14.81 -0.76
CA VAL A 170 4.23 -13.95 0.15
C VAL A 170 4.84 -14.05 1.54
N VAL A 171 4.96 -12.93 2.25
CA VAL A 171 5.38 -12.93 3.65
C VAL A 171 4.20 -13.39 4.50
N LEU A 172 4.34 -14.54 5.16
CA LEU A 172 3.36 -15.04 6.11
C LEU A 172 3.64 -14.45 7.50
N GLU A 173 4.92 -14.46 7.91
CA GLU A 173 5.36 -13.91 9.19
C GLU A 173 6.73 -13.22 9.06
N GLY A 174 7.00 -12.24 9.94
CA GLY A 174 8.29 -11.55 10.01
C GLY A 174 8.41 -10.35 9.06
N VAL A 175 9.65 -9.90 8.87
CA VAL A 175 9.99 -8.71 8.05
C VAL A 175 11.16 -9.01 7.11
N VAL A 176 10.99 -8.63 5.85
CA VAL A 176 12.01 -8.73 4.78
C VAL A 176 12.43 -7.33 4.36
N LYS A 177 13.75 -7.12 4.26
CA LYS A 177 14.35 -5.90 3.69
C LYS A 177 14.55 -6.06 2.19
N ILE A 178 14.07 -5.09 1.42
CA ILE A 178 14.38 -4.95 0.00
C ILE A 178 15.58 -4.02 -0.13
N VAL A 179 16.65 -4.51 -0.75
CA VAL A 179 17.96 -3.86 -0.77
C VAL A 179 18.45 -3.72 -2.21
N LYS A 180 18.81 -2.49 -2.61
CA LYS A 180 19.54 -2.25 -3.86
C LYS A 180 21.03 -2.12 -3.61
N SER A 181 21.80 -2.97 -4.27
CA SER A 181 23.27 -2.90 -4.25
C SER A 181 23.76 -1.84 -5.24
N THR A 182 24.61 -0.95 -4.74
CA THR A 182 25.19 0.15 -5.54
C THR A 182 26.72 0.16 -5.38
N PRO A 183 27.46 0.80 -6.30
CA PRO A 183 28.91 0.96 -6.15
C PRO A 183 29.34 1.68 -4.86
N LYS A 184 28.43 2.43 -4.22
CA LYS A 184 28.67 3.18 -2.98
C LYS A 184 28.19 2.44 -1.72
N GLY A 185 27.63 1.23 -1.88
CA GLY A 185 27.08 0.43 -0.79
C GLY A 185 25.62 0.04 -1.01
N ASP A 186 25.14 -0.84 -0.15
CA ASP A 186 23.76 -1.32 -0.15
C ASP A 186 22.80 -0.25 0.42
N VAL A 187 21.66 -0.06 -0.25
CA VAL A 187 20.60 0.86 0.18
C VAL A 187 19.33 0.05 0.42
N VAL A 188 18.83 0.08 1.66
CA VAL A 188 17.50 -0.46 1.97
C VAL A 188 16.47 0.50 1.36
N VAL A 189 15.68 0.00 0.40
CA VAL A 189 14.66 0.81 -0.31
C VAL A 189 13.28 0.64 0.29
N SER A 190 12.99 -0.52 0.89
CA SER A 190 11.72 -0.81 1.56
C SER A 190 11.88 -1.93 2.58
N ARG A 191 10.97 -1.98 3.56
CA ARG A 191 10.79 -3.11 4.48
C ARG A 191 9.37 -3.63 4.28
N VAL A 192 9.21 -4.94 4.21
CA VAL A 192 7.93 -5.57 3.87
C VAL A 192 7.62 -6.66 4.88
N GLY A 193 6.36 -6.73 5.33
CA GLY A 193 5.89 -7.65 6.36
C GLY A 193 4.72 -8.49 5.87
N SER A 194 3.98 -9.10 6.81
CA SER A 194 2.84 -9.99 6.52
C SER A 194 1.91 -9.48 5.40
N GLY A 195 1.49 -10.40 4.53
CA GLY A 195 0.65 -10.14 3.36
C GLY A 195 1.38 -9.49 2.18
N ALA A 196 2.61 -9.01 2.35
CA ALA A 196 3.39 -8.41 1.28
C ALA A 196 4.00 -9.47 0.36
N PHE A 197 4.23 -9.10 -0.90
CA PHE A 197 4.85 -9.98 -1.89
C PHE A 197 6.34 -9.66 -2.08
N VAL A 198 7.13 -10.72 -2.23
CA VAL A 198 8.55 -10.66 -2.58
C VAL A 198 8.72 -11.35 -3.93
N GLY A 199 9.05 -10.58 -4.96
CA GLY A 199 8.99 -11.01 -6.36
C GLY A 199 8.02 -10.13 -7.16
N ASN A 200 7.84 -10.43 -8.45
CA ASN A 200 6.97 -9.65 -9.33
C ASN A 200 6.29 -10.55 -10.37
N LEU A 201 5.11 -10.16 -10.84
CA LEU A 201 4.35 -10.84 -11.90
C LEU A 201 5.10 -10.81 -13.23
N SER A 202 5.88 -9.76 -13.50
CA SER A 202 6.69 -9.70 -14.72
C SER A 202 7.76 -10.79 -14.80
N SER A 203 8.22 -11.37 -13.68
CA SER A 203 9.13 -12.52 -13.74
C SER A 203 8.49 -13.77 -14.36
N LEU A 204 7.16 -13.84 -14.40
CA LEU A 204 6.42 -14.91 -15.07
C LEU A 204 6.16 -14.60 -16.55
N THR A 205 5.95 -13.32 -16.88
CA THR A 205 5.64 -12.90 -18.26
C THR A 205 6.87 -12.52 -19.07
N ARG A 206 8.02 -12.26 -18.42
CA ARG A 206 9.32 -11.89 -19.01
C ARG A 206 10.46 -12.61 -18.28
N PRO A 207 10.71 -13.89 -18.58
CA PRO A 207 11.64 -14.74 -17.82
C PRO A 207 13.09 -14.24 -17.80
N ASP A 208 13.49 -13.48 -18.83
CA ASP A 208 14.86 -12.97 -19.00
C ASP A 208 15.13 -11.66 -18.25
N HIS A 209 14.20 -11.18 -17.43
CA HIS A 209 14.40 -9.97 -16.65
C HIS A 209 15.15 -10.26 -15.34
N PRO A 210 16.34 -9.68 -15.10
CA PRO A 210 17.07 -9.90 -13.86
C PRO A 210 16.34 -9.24 -12.68
N ARG A 211 16.51 -9.79 -11.48
CA ARG A 211 15.94 -9.22 -10.25
C ARG A 211 16.48 -7.81 -10.00
N SER A 212 15.59 -6.86 -9.78
CA SER A 212 15.92 -5.44 -9.60
C SER A 212 16.50 -5.10 -8.23
N ALA A 213 16.29 -5.96 -7.23
CA ALA A 213 16.77 -5.79 -5.86
C ALA A 213 16.98 -7.16 -5.18
N SER A 214 17.72 -7.16 -4.08
CA SER A 214 17.86 -8.30 -3.18
C SER A 214 16.77 -8.26 -2.10
N ALA A 215 16.37 -9.42 -1.59
CA ALA A 215 15.47 -9.56 -0.46
C ALA A 215 16.20 -10.29 0.67
N ILE A 216 16.23 -9.69 1.86
CA ILE A 216 17.02 -10.18 3.01
C ILE A 216 16.12 -10.24 4.25
N ALA A 217 16.08 -11.39 4.93
CA ALA A 217 15.34 -11.52 6.18
C ALA A 217 15.93 -10.61 7.26
N GLU A 218 15.09 -9.81 7.93
CA GLU A 218 15.53 -8.93 9.02
C GLU A 218 15.57 -9.64 10.37
N GLY A 219 14.69 -10.63 10.55
CA GLY A 219 14.57 -11.49 11.72
C GLY A 219 14.24 -12.92 11.30
N GLU A 220 13.50 -13.64 12.15
CA GLU A 220 12.83 -14.87 11.71
C GLU A 220 11.69 -14.49 10.76
N VAL A 221 11.64 -15.15 9.61
CA VAL A 221 10.67 -14.89 8.55
C VAL A 221 10.12 -16.22 8.04
N LEU A 222 8.81 -16.30 7.89
CA LEU A 222 8.14 -17.39 7.20
C LEU A 222 7.56 -16.86 5.88
N LEU A 223 7.95 -17.49 4.76
CA LEU A 223 7.48 -17.14 3.44
C LEU A 223 6.65 -18.29 2.85
N GLY A 224 5.52 -17.97 2.22
CA GLY A 224 4.79 -18.89 1.36
C GLY A 224 5.30 -18.77 -0.07
N VAL A 225 5.76 -19.88 -0.65
CA VAL A 225 6.18 -19.96 -2.07
C VAL A 225 4.93 -20.06 -2.94
N ILE A 226 4.73 -19.13 -3.87
CA ILE A 226 3.56 -19.14 -4.77
C ILE A 226 3.75 -20.17 -5.89
N ASP A 227 2.74 -21.00 -6.19
CA ASP A 227 2.73 -21.87 -7.37
C ASP A 227 2.63 -21.01 -8.64
N THR A 228 3.80 -20.72 -9.19
CA THR A 228 3.97 -19.91 -10.39
C THR A 228 3.27 -20.49 -11.62
N ARG A 229 3.02 -21.80 -11.68
CA ARG A 229 2.30 -22.42 -12.82
C ARG A 229 0.82 -22.09 -12.75
N HIS A 230 0.24 -22.20 -11.56
CA HIS A 230 -1.16 -21.82 -11.33
C HIS A 230 -1.35 -20.32 -11.62
N LEU A 231 -0.48 -19.48 -11.07
CA LEU A 231 -0.52 -18.04 -11.30
C LEU A 231 -0.31 -17.67 -12.79
N THR A 232 0.58 -18.37 -13.50
CA THR A 232 0.77 -18.15 -14.95
C THR A 232 -0.48 -18.50 -15.75
N SER A 233 -1.20 -19.57 -15.37
CA SER A 233 -2.46 -19.95 -16.00
C SER A 233 -3.52 -18.87 -15.82
N ASP A 234 -3.63 -18.28 -14.62
CA ASP A 234 -4.56 -17.20 -14.35
C ASP A 234 -4.22 -15.94 -15.14
N LEU A 235 -2.94 -15.57 -15.19
CA LEU A 235 -2.46 -14.43 -15.98
C LEU A 235 -2.71 -14.61 -17.48
N ALA A 236 -2.62 -15.85 -17.99
CA ALA A 236 -2.91 -16.14 -19.40
C ALA A 236 -4.39 -15.95 -19.77
N GLY A 237 -5.29 -15.94 -18.78
CA GLY A 237 -6.71 -15.64 -18.96
C GLY A 237 -7.04 -14.14 -19.03
N LEU A 238 -6.07 -13.27 -18.73
CA LEU A 238 -6.25 -11.81 -18.74
C LEU A 238 -5.98 -11.22 -20.12
N SER A 239 -6.57 -10.06 -20.38
CA SER A 239 -6.39 -9.30 -21.60
C SER A 239 -5.00 -8.68 -21.70
N ASP A 240 -4.52 -8.48 -22.92
CA ASP A 240 -3.24 -7.81 -23.18
C ASP A 240 -3.21 -6.39 -22.58
N ALA A 241 -4.32 -5.67 -22.61
CA ALA A 241 -4.44 -4.33 -22.04
C ALA A 241 -4.26 -4.35 -20.52
N PHE A 242 -4.86 -5.33 -19.83
CA PHE A 242 -4.70 -5.48 -18.39
C PHE A 242 -3.27 -5.92 -18.01
N LEU A 243 -2.70 -6.88 -18.73
CA LEU A 243 -1.31 -7.29 -18.53
C LEU A 243 -0.31 -6.16 -18.80
N GLN A 244 -0.60 -5.29 -19.77
CA GLN A 244 0.19 -4.09 -20.03
C GLN A 244 0.14 -3.13 -18.83
N LEU A 245 -1.03 -2.93 -18.22
CA LEU A 245 -1.19 -2.12 -17.00
C LEU A 245 -0.37 -2.69 -15.83
N VAL A 246 -0.46 -4.00 -15.59
CA VAL A 246 0.32 -4.69 -14.54
C VAL A 246 1.83 -4.49 -14.77
N ARG A 247 2.31 -4.68 -16.00
CA ARG A 247 3.72 -4.48 -16.36
C ARG A 247 4.16 -3.03 -16.19
N GLY A 248 3.33 -2.07 -16.59
CA GLY A 248 3.60 -0.65 -16.42
C GLY A 248 3.73 -0.26 -14.94
N LEU A 249 2.92 -0.86 -14.07
CA LEU A 249 2.98 -0.61 -12.62
C LEU A 249 4.28 -1.13 -12.01
N GLU A 250 4.71 -2.34 -12.41
CA GLU A 250 5.98 -2.91 -11.94
C GLU A 250 7.20 -2.19 -12.51
N HIS A 251 7.14 -1.75 -13.78
CA HIS A 251 8.17 -0.91 -14.37
C HIS A 251 8.29 0.41 -13.59
N ARG A 252 7.17 1.04 -13.25
CA ARG A 252 7.12 2.25 -12.42
C ARG A 252 7.73 2.02 -11.04
N LEU A 253 7.45 0.90 -10.39
CA LEU A 253 8.08 0.53 -9.11
C LEU A 253 9.60 0.43 -9.23
N ALA A 254 10.09 -0.27 -10.25
CA ALA A 254 11.53 -0.41 -10.49
C ALA A 254 12.21 0.94 -10.74
N MET A 255 11.63 1.74 -11.64
CA MET A 255 12.09 3.08 -12.01
C MET A 255 12.20 4.00 -10.79
N ILE A 256 11.14 4.11 -10.00
CA ILE A 256 11.10 5.02 -8.85
C ILE A 256 12.03 4.52 -7.73
N SER A 257 12.19 3.20 -7.58
CA SER A 257 13.19 2.62 -6.68
C SER A 257 14.62 2.96 -7.09
N ASP A 258 14.96 2.85 -8.38
CA ASP A 258 16.27 3.29 -8.91
C ASP A 258 16.48 4.78 -8.69
N ARG A 259 15.44 5.58 -8.93
CA ARG A 259 15.52 7.02 -8.74
C ARG A 259 15.74 7.40 -7.28
N ALA A 260 15.00 6.80 -6.35
CA ALA A 260 15.13 7.07 -4.92
C ALA A 260 16.57 6.79 -4.42
N VAL A 261 17.18 5.71 -4.91
CA VAL A 261 18.58 5.37 -4.63
C VAL A 261 19.55 6.38 -5.27
N ALA A 262 19.30 6.81 -6.50
CA ALA A 262 20.13 7.83 -7.15
C ALA A 262 20.10 9.16 -6.38
N LEU A 263 18.90 9.61 -5.99
CA LEU A 263 18.67 10.87 -5.27
C LEU A 263 19.44 10.92 -3.93
N LYS A 264 19.53 9.78 -3.21
CA LYS A 264 20.37 9.65 -2.01
C LYS A 264 21.82 10.09 -2.23
N TYR A 265 22.39 9.82 -3.40
CA TYR A 265 23.79 10.09 -3.71
C TYR A 265 24.04 11.38 -4.50
N SER A 266 23.07 11.84 -5.28
CA SER A 266 23.19 13.03 -6.14
C SER A 266 22.37 14.24 -5.67
N GLY A 267 21.57 14.10 -4.62
CA GLY A 267 20.53 15.07 -4.25
C GLY A 267 19.35 15.05 -5.23
N ALA A 268 18.45 16.02 -5.13
CA ALA A 268 17.23 16.14 -5.94
C ALA A 268 17.24 17.27 -6.99
N PRO A 269 18.07 17.19 -8.05
CA PRO A 269 18.08 18.21 -9.07
C PRO A 269 16.99 17.98 -10.13
N VAL A 270 16.20 19.02 -10.40
CA VAL A 270 15.27 19.12 -11.54
C VAL A 270 16.01 19.06 -12.89
N SER A 271 17.33 19.29 -12.90
CA SER A 271 18.15 19.35 -14.11
C SER A 271 18.19 18.06 -14.92
N ASP A 272 17.71 16.95 -14.35
CA ASP A 272 17.58 15.67 -15.05
C ASP A 272 16.36 15.65 -16.00
N LEU A 273 15.45 16.62 -15.87
CA LEU A 273 14.34 16.77 -16.81
C LEU A 273 14.86 17.24 -18.18
N PRO A 274 14.49 16.58 -19.28
CA PRO A 274 14.91 17.01 -20.62
C PRO A 274 14.47 18.45 -20.94
N ARG A 275 15.28 19.18 -21.72
CA ARG A 275 15.11 20.62 -21.99
C ARG A 275 13.90 20.98 -22.85
N GLU A 276 13.20 20.01 -23.42
CA GLU A 276 12.10 20.21 -24.38
C GLU A 276 10.86 19.39 -24.02
N VAL A 277 10.31 19.63 -22.83
CA VAL A 277 9.12 18.91 -22.37
C VAL A 277 7.94 19.86 -22.12
N LYS A 278 6.71 19.36 -22.34
CA LYS A 278 5.47 20.13 -22.11
C LYS A 278 4.59 19.45 -21.05
N PRO A 279 3.98 20.19 -20.12
CA PRO A 279 3.08 19.58 -19.15
C PRO A 279 1.84 19.01 -19.86
N VAL A 280 1.50 17.75 -19.59
CA VAL A 280 0.30 17.07 -20.09
C VAL A 280 -0.70 16.80 -18.97
N ILE A 281 -0.19 16.48 -17.78
CA ILE A 281 -0.99 16.34 -16.55
C ILE A 281 -0.27 17.14 -15.48
N ARG A 282 -0.96 18.02 -14.75
CA ARG A 282 -0.40 18.70 -13.58
C ARG A 282 -0.86 18.00 -12.31
N GLN A 283 0.00 18.06 -11.30
CA GLN A 283 -0.31 17.49 -10.01
C GLN A 283 -1.55 18.20 -9.41
N GLY A 284 -2.53 17.41 -8.99
CA GLY A 284 -3.83 17.89 -8.50
C GLY A 284 -4.86 18.21 -9.59
N ASP A 285 -4.53 18.05 -10.89
CA ASP A 285 -5.52 18.19 -11.96
C ASP A 285 -6.67 17.17 -11.78
N HIS A 286 -7.88 17.55 -12.19
CA HIS A 286 -9.00 16.61 -12.26
C HIS A 286 -8.93 15.78 -13.55
N VAL A 287 -8.04 14.79 -13.59
CA VAL A 287 -7.94 13.83 -14.69
C VAL A 287 -8.67 12.54 -14.31
N THR A 288 -9.66 12.16 -15.11
CA THR A 288 -10.43 10.90 -14.91
C THR A 288 -10.02 9.79 -15.89
N LYS A 289 -9.21 10.11 -16.89
CA LYS A 289 -8.84 9.19 -17.97
C LYS A 289 -7.50 8.51 -17.68
N LEU A 290 -7.38 7.28 -18.19
CA LEU A 290 -6.14 6.52 -18.26
C LEU A 290 -5.66 6.46 -19.72
N PHE A 291 -4.36 6.60 -19.92
CA PHE A 291 -3.75 6.60 -21.25
C PHE A 291 -2.61 5.59 -21.32
N SER A 292 -2.49 4.87 -22.44
CA SER A 292 -1.30 4.10 -22.80
C SER A 292 -0.33 4.97 -23.61
N VAL A 293 0.96 4.82 -23.37
CA VAL A 293 2.03 5.48 -24.14
C VAL A 293 2.36 4.61 -25.35
N GLU A 294 2.15 5.16 -26.55
CA GLU A 294 2.37 4.45 -27.83
C GLU A 294 3.71 4.80 -28.47
N ALA A 295 4.17 6.04 -28.28
CA ALA A 295 5.45 6.55 -28.77
C ALA A 295 5.90 7.73 -27.91
N GLY A 296 7.19 8.06 -27.94
CA GLY A 296 7.78 9.15 -27.16
C GLY A 296 7.94 8.81 -25.68
N GLN A 297 8.07 9.85 -24.86
CA GLN A 297 8.40 9.76 -23.43
C GLN A 297 7.50 10.64 -22.57
N ALA A 298 7.09 10.11 -21.43
CA ALA A 298 6.34 10.79 -20.40
C ALA A 298 7.17 10.84 -19.10
N HIS A 299 7.54 12.04 -18.68
CA HIS A 299 8.41 12.31 -17.55
C HIS A 299 7.59 12.63 -16.29
N LEU A 300 7.78 11.83 -15.24
CA LEU A 300 7.15 12.02 -13.95
C LEU A 300 7.90 13.04 -13.11
N VAL A 301 7.18 14.03 -12.61
CA VAL A 301 7.73 15.10 -11.77
C VAL A 301 6.78 15.38 -10.61
N GLN A 302 7.26 15.21 -9.39
CA GLN A 302 6.49 15.55 -8.18
C GLN A 302 6.89 16.94 -7.69
N ASP A 303 5.91 17.75 -7.28
CA ASP A 303 6.14 19.02 -6.59
C ASP A 303 5.93 18.83 -5.09
N THR A 304 6.98 19.09 -4.30
CA THR A 304 6.98 18.94 -2.85
C THR A 304 7.55 20.19 -2.22
N GLY A 305 6.70 21.00 -1.57
CA GLY A 305 7.14 22.23 -0.90
C GLY A 305 7.76 23.26 -1.85
N GLY A 306 7.30 23.32 -3.11
CA GLY A 306 7.82 24.22 -4.14
C GLY A 306 9.12 23.74 -4.80
N LYS A 307 9.62 22.56 -4.43
CA LYS A 307 10.72 21.88 -5.12
C LYS A 307 10.13 20.82 -6.05
N ARG A 308 10.52 20.88 -7.32
CA ARG A 308 10.22 19.82 -8.28
C ARG A 308 11.25 18.71 -8.15
N VAL A 309 10.81 17.47 -8.18
CA VAL A 309 11.68 16.29 -8.19
C VAL A 309 11.30 15.45 -9.39
N PHE A 310 12.25 15.27 -10.30
CA PHE A 310 12.10 14.32 -11.41
C PHE A 310 12.17 12.90 -10.86
N LEU A 311 11.12 12.11 -11.09
CA LEU A 311 10.97 10.74 -10.58
C LEU A 311 11.41 9.69 -11.60
N GLY A 312 11.25 9.98 -12.90
CA GLY A 312 11.68 9.08 -13.96
C GLY A 312 10.89 9.25 -15.26
N THR A 313 11.11 8.35 -16.20
CA THR A 313 10.55 8.41 -17.55
C THR A 313 9.82 7.13 -17.91
N MET A 314 8.60 7.29 -18.40
CA MET A 314 7.76 6.24 -18.98
C MET A 314 7.81 6.31 -20.51
N GLY A 315 7.78 5.17 -21.16
CA GLY A 315 7.88 5.02 -22.62
C GLY A 315 6.81 4.08 -23.18
N PRO A 316 6.98 3.59 -24.43
CA PRO A 316 6.01 2.72 -25.06
C PRO A 316 5.67 1.49 -24.23
N GLY A 317 4.37 1.25 -24.02
CA GLY A 317 3.87 0.16 -23.18
C GLY A 317 3.53 0.58 -21.74
N ASP A 318 4.02 1.74 -21.26
CA ASP A 318 3.61 2.30 -19.97
C ASP A 318 2.25 3.01 -20.06
N PHE A 319 1.74 3.45 -18.91
CA PHE A 319 0.51 4.24 -18.82
C PHE A 319 0.71 5.54 -18.04
N ILE A 320 -0.15 6.53 -18.30
CA ILE A 320 -0.26 7.78 -17.54
C ILE A 320 -1.71 8.10 -17.20
N GLY A 321 -1.92 8.88 -16.13
CA GLY A 321 -3.25 9.30 -15.69
C GLY A 321 -3.83 8.36 -14.64
N ARG A 322 -5.14 8.47 -14.43
CA ARG A 322 -5.78 7.93 -13.24
C ARG A 322 -6.08 6.44 -13.39
N LEU A 323 -5.50 5.62 -12.52
CA LEU A 323 -5.88 4.21 -12.37
C LEU A 323 -7.24 4.13 -11.65
N PRO A 324 -8.27 3.50 -12.23
CA PRO A 324 -9.60 3.48 -11.63
C PRO A 324 -9.70 2.66 -10.33
N MET A 325 -8.84 1.66 -10.13
CA MET A 325 -8.86 0.76 -8.98
C MET A 325 -8.13 1.30 -7.74
N PHE A 326 -7.26 2.31 -7.90
CA PHE A 326 -6.44 2.87 -6.82
C PHE A 326 -6.65 4.38 -6.70
N LYS A 327 -7.00 4.84 -5.51
CA LYS A 327 -7.14 6.28 -5.22
C LYS A 327 -5.83 6.82 -4.62
N HIS A 328 -5.40 7.99 -5.07
CA HIS A 328 -4.31 8.79 -4.46
C HIS A 328 -2.89 8.20 -4.51
N VAL A 329 -2.61 7.26 -5.41
CA VAL A 329 -1.29 6.59 -5.47
C VAL A 329 -0.39 7.16 -6.58
N HIS A 330 -0.98 7.68 -7.66
CA HIS A 330 -0.27 8.03 -8.89
C HIS A 330 -0.62 9.43 -9.39
N GLU A 331 -0.37 9.71 -10.66
CA GLU A 331 -0.82 10.92 -11.33
C GLU A 331 -2.34 10.88 -11.51
N PRO A 332 -3.07 12.00 -11.34
CA PRO A 332 -2.56 13.34 -11.11
C PRO A 332 -2.29 13.69 -9.63
N GLU A 333 -2.66 12.87 -8.65
CA GLU A 333 -2.61 13.28 -7.24
C GLU A 333 -1.17 13.47 -6.71
N MET A 334 -0.28 12.56 -7.06
CA MET A 334 1.08 12.50 -6.51
C MET A 334 2.15 13.11 -7.40
N ALA A 335 1.91 13.23 -8.71
CA ALA A 335 2.89 13.77 -9.65
C ALA A 335 2.26 14.40 -10.90
N SER A 336 3.03 15.31 -11.51
CA SER A 336 2.79 15.86 -12.84
C SER A 336 3.46 14.98 -13.91
N VAL A 337 2.92 15.02 -15.13
CA VAL A 337 3.49 14.40 -16.33
C VAL A 337 3.90 15.46 -17.32
N PHE A 338 5.17 15.40 -17.75
CA PHE A 338 5.70 16.21 -18.84
C PHE A 338 6.02 15.33 -20.05
N ALA A 339 5.60 15.73 -21.24
CA ALA A 339 5.76 14.96 -22.46
C ALA A 339 6.94 15.42 -23.30
N SER A 340 7.64 14.46 -23.92
CA SER A 340 8.52 14.73 -25.06
C SER A 340 7.72 15.21 -26.28
N PRO A 341 8.37 15.86 -27.28
CA PRO A 341 7.68 16.38 -28.46
C PRO A 341 6.97 15.32 -29.32
N ASP A 342 7.45 14.07 -29.26
CA ASP A 342 6.97 12.93 -30.04
C ASP A 342 5.99 12.03 -29.27
N LEU A 343 5.55 12.44 -28.06
CA LEU A 343 4.62 11.64 -27.25
C LEU A 343 3.30 11.39 -28.00
N LYS A 344 2.93 10.11 -28.11
CA LYS A 344 1.63 9.66 -28.61
C LYS A 344 0.93 8.82 -27.54
N LEU A 345 -0.34 9.11 -27.31
CA LEU A 345 -1.17 8.46 -26.30
C LEU A 345 -2.39 7.83 -26.94
N SER A 346 -2.79 6.66 -26.46
CA SER A 346 -4.10 6.07 -26.70
C SER A 346 -4.91 6.06 -25.40
N ILE A 347 -6.24 6.17 -25.50
CA ILE A 347 -7.12 6.11 -24.31
C ILE A 347 -7.33 4.63 -23.97
N LEU A 348 -7.13 4.28 -22.70
CA LEU A 348 -7.49 2.98 -22.16
C LEU A 348 -8.92 3.04 -21.60
N ASP A 349 -9.72 2.01 -21.92
CA ASP A 349 -11.08 1.90 -21.42
C ASP A 349 -11.06 1.43 -19.96
N THR A 350 -11.32 2.36 -19.06
CA THR A 350 -11.30 2.12 -17.62
C THR A 350 -12.42 1.21 -17.15
N ASP A 351 -13.57 1.20 -17.82
CA ASP A 351 -14.71 0.38 -17.43
C ASP A 351 -14.44 -1.09 -17.75
N VAL A 352 -13.83 -1.35 -18.91
CA VAL A 352 -13.38 -2.69 -19.30
C VAL A 352 -12.29 -3.20 -18.35
N LEU A 353 -11.29 -2.36 -18.04
CA LEU A 353 -10.22 -2.71 -17.11
C LEU A 353 -10.73 -2.98 -15.69
N MET A 354 -11.70 -2.20 -15.20
CA MET A 354 -12.33 -2.40 -13.90
C MET A 354 -13.16 -3.70 -13.86
N ALA A 355 -13.96 -3.95 -14.89
CA ALA A 355 -14.76 -5.17 -14.97
C ALA A 355 -13.88 -6.44 -15.04
N GLU A 356 -12.69 -6.33 -15.63
CA GLU A 356 -11.68 -7.39 -15.62
C GLU A 356 -10.99 -7.50 -14.26
N TYR A 357 -10.56 -6.38 -13.66
CA TYR A 357 -9.98 -6.34 -12.32
C TYR A 357 -10.89 -7.02 -11.29
N ASP A 358 -12.18 -6.68 -11.28
CA ASP A 358 -13.15 -7.21 -10.32
C ASP A 358 -13.30 -8.74 -10.41
N LYS A 359 -13.12 -9.29 -11.61
CA LYS A 359 -13.19 -10.73 -11.89
C LYS A 359 -11.85 -11.46 -11.73
N ALA A 360 -10.74 -10.72 -11.64
CA ALA A 360 -9.42 -11.31 -11.47
C ALA A 360 -9.33 -12.05 -10.12
N PRO A 361 -8.55 -13.14 -10.04
CA PRO A 361 -8.27 -13.83 -8.79
C PRO A 361 -7.78 -12.86 -7.69
N ASN A 362 -8.18 -13.14 -6.44
CA ASN A 362 -7.83 -12.29 -5.30
C ASN A 362 -6.31 -12.12 -5.14
N LEU A 363 -5.54 -13.19 -5.36
CA LEU A 363 -4.07 -13.11 -5.35
C LEU A 363 -3.54 -12.03 -6.31
N ILE A 364 -4.03 -11.99 -7.56
CA ILE A 364 -3.58 -11.01 -8.56
C ILE A 364 -3.98 -9.61 -8.13
N LYS A 365 -5.21 -9.40 -7.66
CA LYS A 365 -5.66 -8.10 -7.13
C LYS A 365 -4.76 -7.62 -5.98
N ASN A 366 -4.49 -8.50 -5.01
CA ASN A 366 -3.63 -8.22 -3.86
C ASN A 366 -2.21 -7.86 -4.29
N MET A 367 -1.64 -8.55 -5.29
CA MET A 367 -0.31 -8.25 -5.82
C MET A 367 -0.26 -6.89 -6.53
N ILE A 368 -1.27 -6.54 -7.32
CA ILE A 368 -1.36 -5.24 -7.99
C ILE A 368 -1.51 -4.12 -6.95
N GLU A 369 -2.40 -4.30 -5.97
CA GLU A 369 -2.63 -3.35 -4.87
C GLU A 369 -1.35 -3.12 -4.06
N TYR A 370 -0.68 -4.19 -3.65
CA TYR A 370 0.60 -4.12 -2.95
C TYR A 370 1.69 -3.40 -3.77
N THR A 371 1.77 -3.66 -5.08
CA THR A 371 2.71 -2.97 -5.96
C THR A 371 2.39 -1.47 -6.02
N SER A 372 1.11 -1.12 -6.12
CA SER A 372 0.63 0.26 -6.12
C SER A 372 1.04 0.99 -4.83
N VAL A 373 0.81 0.37 -3.67
CA VAL A 373 1.26 0.86 -2.35
C VAL A 373 2.76 1.15 -2.32
N CYS A 374 3.56 0.19 -2.78
CA CYS A 374 5.01 0.32 -2.83
C CYS A 374 5.45 1.48 -3.74
N VAL A 375 4.78 1.68 -4.88
CA VAL A 375 5.04 2.82 -5.77
C VAL A 375 4.79 4.14 -5.04
N SER A 376 3.65 4.30 -4.37
CA SER A 376 3.33 5.54 -3.65
C SER A 376 4.34 5.83 -2.53
N LEU A 377 4.65 4.83 -1.70
CA LEU A 377 5.61 5.00 -0.61
C LEU A 377 6.99 5.43 -1.13
N ILE A 378 7.53 4.70 -2.10
CA ILE A 378 8.87 5.00 -2.61
C ILE A 378 8.88 6.34 -3.35
N THR A 379 7.78 6.74 -3.97
CA THR A 379 7.61 8.09 -4.56
C THR A 379 7.74 9.19 -3.50
N ASP A 380 7.04 9.06 -2.37
CA ASP A 380 7.13 10.04 -1.28
C ASP A 380 8.54 10.06 -0.64
N LEU A 381 9.14 8.89 -0.43
CA LEU A 381 10.52 8.78 0.07
C LEU A 381 11.54 9.43 -0.89
N ALA A 382 11.36 9.22 -2.19
CA ALA A 382 12.21 9.79 -3.23
C ALA A 382 12.10 11.31 -3.28
N SER A 383 10.89 11.87 -3.30
CA SER A 383 10.68 13.32 -3.40
C SER A 383 11.16 14.09 -2.17
N ARG A 384 11.09 13.48 -0.99
CA ARG A 384 11.63 14.05 0.25
C ARG A 384 13.12 13.77 0.47
N ASN A 385 13.75 12.98 -0.41
CA ASN A 385 15.13 12.54 -0.29
C ASN A 385 15.44 11.89 1.07
N ILE A 386 14.58 10.96 1.49
CA ILE A 386 14.64 10.32 2.81
C ILE A 386 15.59 9.11 2.85
N LEU A 387 15.84 8.42 1.73
CA LEU A 387 16.59 7.15 1.69
C LEU A 387 18.07 7.23 2.07
#